data_AF-A0A2L2Z4T2-F1
#
_entry.id   AF-A0A2L2Z4T2-F1
#
_cell.length_a   1.000
_cell.length_b   1.000
_cell.length_c   1.000
_cell.angle_alpha   90.00
_cell.angle_beta   90.00
_cell.angle_gamma   90.00
#
_symmetry.space_group_name_H-M   'P 1'
#
loop_
_entity.id
_entity.type
_entity.pdbx_description
1 polymer ?
#
loop_
_entity_poly.entity_id
_entity_poly.type
_entity_poly.pdbx_seq_one_letter_code
_entity_poly.pdbx_strand_id
1 'polypeptide(L)' 'CGKCFAHRGNLNVHVRSHAGERPFSCNLCNRGFSSKQRMLPHIASRHGGNFQEYSSHL' A
#
# COMPACT_ATOMS: atom_id res chain seq x y z
N CYS A 1 3.45 12.85 -15.89
CA CYS A 1 3.29 11.57 -16.63
C CYS A 1 1.94 11.43 -17.36
N GLY A 2 1.06 12.43 -17.36
CA GLY A 2 -0.17 12.43 -18.20
C GLY A 2 -1.25 11.40 -17.84
N LYS A 3 -1.11 10.66 -16.74
CA LYS A 3 -2.10 9.64 -16.33
C LYS A 3 -3.30 10.29 -15.64
N CYS A 4 -4.50 9.90 -16.07
CA CYS A 4 -5.77 10.29 -15.45
C CYS A 4 -6.38 9.11 -14.68
N PHE A 5 -7.08 9.42 -13.59
CA PHE A 5 -7.71 8.42 -12.72
C PHE A 5 -9.15 8.81 -12.44
N ALA A 6 -10.07 7.85 -12.50
CA ALA A 6 -11.49 8.06 -12.21
C ALA A 6 -11.77 8.35 -10.72
N HIS A 7 -10.86 7.95 -9.83
CA HIS A 7 -11.02 8.10 -8.38
C HIS A 7 -9.83 8.82 -7.75
N ARG A 8 -10.11 9.76 -6.85
CA ARG A 8 -9.08 10.52 -6.11
C ARG A 8 -8.13 9.63 -5.32
N GLY A 9 -8.62 8.54 -4.75
CA GLY A 9 -7.78 7.56 -4.04
C GLY A 9 -6.68 6.98 -4.94
N ASN A 10 -7.03 6.63 -6.19
CA ASN A 10 -6.08 6.08 -7.15
C ASN A 10 -5.05 7.13 -7.59
N LEU A 11 -5.49 8.38 -7.80
CA LEU A 11 -4.58 9.50 -8.05
C LEU A 11 -3.60 9.71 -6.90
N ASN A 12 -4.07 9.70 -5.65
CA ASN A 12 -3.22 9.86 -4.46
C ASN A 12 -2.16 8.74 -4.36
N VAL A 13 -2.55 7.48 -4.58
CA VAL A 13 -1.61 6.36 -4.58
C VAL A 13 -0.61 6.48 -5.74
N HIS A 14 -1.04 6.99 -6.88
CA HIS A 14 -0.18 7.22 -8.03
C HIS A 14 0.87 8.31 -7.76
N VAL A 15 0.48 9.46 -7.19
CA VAL A 15 1.45 10.55 -6.93
C VAL A 15 2.52 10.14 -5.93
N ARG A 16 2.21 9.27 -4.96
CA ARG A 16 3.19 8.66 -4.05
C ARG A 16 4.31 7.92 -4.79
N SER A 17 4.02 7.34 -5.95
CA SER A 17 5.06 6.68 -6.76
C SER A 17 6.07 7.65 -7.37
N HIS A 18 5.68 8.91 -7.62
CA HIS A 18 6.61 9.96 -8.06
C HIS A 18 7.44 10.48 -6.90
N ALA A 19 6.84 10.62 -5.72
CA ALA A 19 7.53 11.07 -4.50
C ALA A 19 8.37 9.96 -3.83
N GLY A 20 8.21 8.70 -4.23
CA GLY A 20 8.83 7.55 -3.55
C GLY A 20 8.22 7.24 -2.18
N GLU A 21 7.12 7.88 -1.82
CA GLU A 21 6.44 7.68 -0.54
C GLU A 21 5.83 6.27 -0.45
N ARG A 22 6.15 5.58 0.65
CA ARG A 22 5.63 4.23 0.95
C ARG A 22 5.12 4.19 2.38
N PRO A 23 3.95 4.78 2.67
CA PRO A 23 3.44 4.93 4.03
C PRO A 23 3.05 3.61 4.69
N PHE A 24 2.92 2.54 3.91
CA PHE A 24 2.55 1.22 4.41
C PHE A 24 3.74 0.28 4.31
N SER A 25 4.15 -0.33 5.41
CA SER A 25 5.33 -1.20 5.47
C SER A 25 4.95 -2.56 6.04
N CYS A 26 5.31 -3.64 5.35
CA CYS A 26 5.13 -4.98 5.91
C CYS A 26 5.98 -5.10 7.18
N ASN A 27 5.37 -5.33 8.34
CA ASN A 27 6.08 -5.49 9.61
C ASN A 27 6.96 -6.76 9.67
N LEU A 28 6.71 -7.73 8.79
CA LEU A 28 7.42 -9.02 8.76
C LEU A 28 8.70 -8.99 7.91
N CYS A 29 8.75 -8.15 6.87
CA CYS A 29 9.93 -8.04 5.98
C CYS A 29 10.34 -6.60 5.64
N ASN A 30 9.74 -5.62 6.31
CA ASN A 30 9.94 -4.18 6.14
C ASN A 30 9.76 -3.65 4.71
N ARG A 31 9.08 -4.40 3.83
CA ARG A 31 8.83 -3.98 2.46
C ARG A 31 7.80 -2.85 2.44
N GLY A 32 8.15 -1.71 1.86
CA GLY A 32 7.24 -0.56 1.71
C GLY A 32 6.25 -0.72 0.55
N PHE A 33 5.08 -0.10 0.66
CA PHE A 33 4.00 -0.07 -0.31
C PHE A 33 3.33 1.31 -0.34
N SER A 34 2.87 1.74 -1.51
CA SER A 34 2.18 3.02 -1.67
C SER A 34 0.68 2.96 -1.27
N SER A 35 0.12 1.76 -1.11
CA SER A 35 -1.26 1.52 -0.66
C SER A 35 -1.43 0.21 0.11
N LYS A 36 -2.39 0.17 1.05
CA LYS A 36 -2.78 -1.06 1.79
C LYS A 36 -3.21 -2.18 0.83
N GLN A 37 -3.97 -1.86 -0.22
CA GLN A 37 -4.45 -2.84 -1.19
C GLN A 37 -3.33 -3.62 -1.89
N ARG A 38 -2.10 -3.08 -1.94
CA ARG A 38 -0.94 -3.79 -2.47
C ARG A 38 -0.14 -4.55 -1.39
N MET A 39 -0.21 -4.11 -0.14
CA MET A 39 0.51 -4.72 0.98
C MET A 39 -0.22 -5.93 1.58
N LEU A 40 -1.55 -5.85 1.72
CA LEU A 40 -2.37 -6.92 2.30
C LEU A 40 -2.21 -8.28 1.59
N PRO A 41 -2.38 -8.38 0.25
CA PRO A 41 -2.15 -9.65 -0.44
C PRO A 41 -0.68 -10.09 -0.39
N HIS A 42 0.27 -9.16 -0.22
CA HIS A 42 1.69 -9.51 0.00
C HIS A 42 1.87 -10.23 1.34
N ILE A 43 1.27 -9.72 2.42
CA ILE A 43 1.39 -10.36 3.74
C ILE A 43 0.77 -11.76 3.71
N ALA A 44 -0.42 -11.90 3.11
CA ALA A 44 -1.08 -13.21 3.01
C ALA A 44 -0.30 -14.21 2.15
N SER A 45 0.19 -13.81 0.98
CA SER A 45 0.89 -14.72 0.06
C SER A 45 2.35 -15.01 0.44
N ARG A 46 3.01 -14.09 1.15
CA ARG A 46 4.45 -14.21 1.46
C ARG A 46 4.73 -14.58 2.91
N HIS A 47 3.79 -14.32 3.81
CA HIS A 47 3.95 -14.55 5.23
C HIS A 47 2.77 -15.29 5.89
N GLY A 48 1.68 -15.56 5.16
CA GLY A 48 0.49 -16.22 5.72
C GLY A 48 -0.23 -15.41 6.80
N GLY A 49 0.05 -14.10 6.92
CA GLY A 49 -0.45 -13.24 8.01
C GLY A 49 -1.88 -12.74 7.83
N ASN A 50 -2.57 -12.50 8.95
CA ASN A 50 -3.99 -12.14 9.04
C ASN A 50 -4.25 -10.65 8.74
N PHE A 51 -5.35 -10.34 8.04
CA PHE A 51 -5.65 -9.01 7.46
C PHE A 51 -6.15 -7.97 8.47
N GLN A 52 -6.55 -8.39 9.68
CA GLN A 52 -7.33 -7.58 10.62
C GLN A 52 -6.49 -6.53 11.39
N GLU A 53 -5.20 -6.79 11.62
CA GLU A 53 -4.32 -5.95 12.47
C GLU A 53 -3.91 -4.61 11.81
N TYR A 54 -4.12 -4.45 10.50
CA TYR A 54 -3.60 -3.31 9.75
C TYR A 54 -4.62 -2.19 9.48
N SER A 55 -5.85 -2.35 9.95
CA SER A 55 -6.93 -1.36 9.80
C SER A 55 -6.96 -0.30 10.91
N SER A 56 -6.24 -0.48 12.02
CA SER A 56 -6.41 0.29 13.26
C SER A 56 -5.48 1.50 13.48
N HIS A 57 -4.59 1.86 12.54
CA HIS A 57 -3.70 3.03 12.69
C HIS A 57 -3.85 4.05 11.54
N LEU A 58 -5.06 4.58 11.35
CA LEU A 58 -5.28 5.84 10.66
C LEU A 58 -6.01 6.80 11.60
#